data_AF-A0A087AI31-F1
#
_entry.id   AF-A0A087AI31-F1
#
_cell.length_a   1.000
_cell.length_b   1.000
_cell.length_c   1.000
_cell.angle_alpha   90.00
_cell.angle_beta   90.00
_cell.angle_gamma   90.00
#
_symmetry.space_group_name_H-M   'P 1'
#
loop_
_entity.id
_entity.type
_entity.pdbx_description
1 polymer ?
#
loop_
_entity_poly.entity_id
_entity_poly.type
_entity_poly.pdbx_seq_one_letter_code
_entity_poly.pdbx_strand_id
1 'polypeptide(L)'
;MDDINQTRAACWRRRLRECLNERGLTQVEFVSALNRTYLTRFHQKDVSRWLNTGNQTANGVIGFPKYETMMLIADFFGVDVGYLTGETNETSFDLEKASSYTGLSSDSILAIRRWIDAPDGAPDDELRSWRADTIDRMLSSSGFSELAAKMLTLYEMSTICYSSPERFQSLMQSLAASSDLPDNRTFQLITGAFYGMANESFSSLLKDAYPTPTEQQFEYSLNTDSADASDTQDVSDNDDLWYGAL
;
A
#
# COMPACT_ATOMS: atom_id res chain seq x y z
N MET A 1 24.62 -30.28 -13.28
CA MET A 1 24.89 -28.89 -12.87
C MET A 1 24.22 -27.86 -13.79
N ASP A 2 23.58 -28.27 -14.89
CA ASP A 2 22.89 -27.39 -15.86
C ASP A 2 21.46 -26.96 -15.47
N ASP A 3 20.88 -27.55 -14.42
CA ASP A 3 19.47 -27.33 -14.07
C ASP A 3 19.19 -25.89 -13.63
N ILE A 4 20.00 -25.34 -12.72
CA ILE A 4 19.79 -23.99 -12.17
C ILE A 4 19.82 -22.91 -13.26
N ASN A 5 20.78 -22.98 -14.18
CA ASN A 5 20.90 -22.00 -15.27
C ASN A 5 19.72 -22.13 -16.25
N GLN A 6 19.25 -23.35 -16.50
CA GLN A 6 18.09 -23.59 -17.36
C GLN A 6 16.79 -23.11 -16.71
N THR A 7 16.60 -23.33 -15.40
CA THR A 7 15.47 -22.80 -14.64
C THR A 7 15.48 -21.27 -14.67
N ARG A 8 16.62 -20.64 -14.37
CA ARG A 8 16.75 -19.16 -14.41
C ARG A 8 16.48 -18.60 -15.80
N ALA A 9 16.96 -19.26 -16.85
CA ALA A 9 16.70 -18.84 -18.23
C ALA A 9 15.21 -19.01 -18.62
N ALA A 10 14.53 -20.03 -18.11
CA ALA A 10 13.09 -20.19 -18.28
C ALA A 10 12.30 -19.09 -17.55
N CYS A 11 12.65 -18.79 -16.29
CA CYS A 11 12.07 -17.68 -15.53
C CYS A 11 12.27 -16.35 -16.25
N TRP A 12 13.49 -16.06 -16.71
CA TRP A 12 13.82 -14.86 -17.48
C TRP A 12 12.94 -14.70 -18.71
N ARG A 13 12.86 -15.73 -19.57
CA ARG A 13 12.06 -15.65 -20.79
C ARG A 13 10.57 -15.45 -20.50
N ARG A 14 10.06 -16.10 -19.46
CA ARG A 14 8.65 -16.00 -19.07
C ARG A 14 8.34 -14.61 -18.52
N ARG A 15 9.06 -14.17 -17.48
CA ARG A 15 8.81 -12.90 -16.78
C ARG A 15 9.10 -11.68 -17.63
N LEU A 16 10.17 -11.69 -18.45
CA LEU A 16 10.41 -10.60 -19.39
C LEU A 16 9.24 -10.48 -20.39
N ARG A 17 8.68 -11.60 -20.86
CA ARG A 17 7.52 -11.58 -21.76
C ARG A 17 6.26 -11.08 -21.05
N GLU A 18 6.02 -11.49 -19.81
CA GLU A 18 4.93 -10.97 -18.97
C GLU A 18 5.04 -9.46 -18.81
N CYS A 19 6.22 -8.93 -18.46
CA CYS A 19 6.45 -7.48 -18.34
C CYS A 19 6.16 -6.71 -19.64
N LEU A 20 6.51 -7.27 -20.80
CA LEU A 20 6.16 -6.67 -22.11
C LEU A 20 4.64 -6.67 -22.32
N ASN A 21 3.97 -7.80 -22.04
CA ASN A 21 2.54 -7.96 -22.24
C ASN A 21 1.71 -7.06 -21.34
N GLU A 22 2.06 -6.96 -20.05
CA GLU A 22 1.38 -6.09 -19.06
C GLU A 22 1.44 -4.62 -19.46
N ARG A 23 2.52 -4.20 -20.11
CA ARG A 23 2.68 -2.84 -20.65
C ARG A 23 2.20 -2.67 -22.09
N GLY A 24 1.70 -3.73 -22.72
CA GLY A 24 1.25 -3.71 -24.11
C GLY A 24 2.36 -3.39 -25.13
N LEU A 25 3.62 -3.73 -24.83
CA LEU A 25 4.78 -3.36 -25.64
C LEU A 25 5.19 -4.48 -26.60
N THR A 26 5.35 -4.14 -27.87
CA THR A 26 6.09 -4.98 -28.83
C THR A 26 7.61 -4.90 -28.60
N GLN A 27 8.38 -5.82 -29.21
CA GLN A 27 9.86 -5.77 -29.09
C GLN A 27 10.46 -4.47 -29.65
N VAL A 28 9.86 -3.90 -30.70
CA VAL A 28 10.32 -2.66 -31.33
C VAL A 28 10.01 -1.45 -30.44
N GLU A 29 8.81 -1.40 -29.86
CA GLU A 29 8.44 -0.34 -28.94
C GLU A 29 9.26 -0.40 -27.66
N PHE A 30 9.45 -1.61 -27.11
CA PHE A 30 10.29 -1.80 -25.93
C PHE A 30 11.71 -1.30 -26.14
N VAL A 31 12.40 -1.72 -27.21
CA VAL A 31 13.78 -1.28 -27.44
C VAL A 31 13.87 0.23 -27.70
N SER A 32 12.87 0.79 -28.38
CA SER A 32 12.81 2.24 -28.66
C SER A 32 12.63 3.04 -27.37
N ALA A 33 11.73 2.60 -26.49
CA ALA A 33 11.51 3.21 -25.19
C ALA A 33 12.74 3.06 -24.29
N LEU A 34 13.33 1.86 -24.21
CA LEU A 34 14.53 1.57 -23.41
C LEU A 34 15.72 2.44 -23.84
N ASN A 35 15.96 2.56 -25.15
CA ASN A 35 17.00 3.42 -25.70
C ASN A 35 16.76 4.89 -25.39
N ARG A 36 15.50 5.35 -25.46
CA ARG A 36 15.13 6.73 -25.14
C ARG A 36 15.35 7.04 -23.66
N THR A 37 14.99 6.12 -22.76
CA THR A 37 15.12 6.32 -21.31
C THR A 37 16.58 6.34 -20.87
N TYR A 38 17.40 5.41 -21.35
CA TYR A 38 18.77 5.23 -20.85
C TYR A 38 19.87 5.65 -21.83
N LEU A 39 19.50 6.32 -22.92
CA LEU A 39 20.42 6.78 -23.97
C LEU A 39 21.29 5.65 -24.56
N THR A 40 20.71 4.46 -24.68
CA THR A 40 21.38 3.27 -25.22
C THR A 40 21.14 3.10 -26.73
N ARG A 41 21.82 2.12 -27.35
CA ARG A 41 21.76 1.84 -28.80
C ARG A 41 21.47 0.36 -29.09
N PHE A 42 20.49 -0.20 -28.37
CA PHE A 42 20.01 -1.55 -28.63
C PHE A 42 19.13 -1.62 -29.86
N HIS A 43 19.02 -2.81 -30.44
CA HIS A 43 18.18 -3.09 -31.60
C HIS A 43 17.14 -4.17 -31.28
N GLN A 44 16.09 -4.27 -32.09
CA GLN A 44 15.04 -5.30 -31.90
C GLN A 44 15.61 -6.73 -31.89
N LYS A 45 16.69 -7.00 -32.64
CA LYS A 45 17.40 -8.29 -32.58
C LYS A 45 17.98 -8.60 -31.20
N ASP A 46 18.37 -7.59 -30.43
CA ASP A 46 18.92 -7.77 -29.08
C ASP A 46 17.79 -8.19 -28.13
N VAL A 47 16.63 -7.53 -28.20
CA VAL A 47 15.40 -7.95 -27.49
C VAL A 47 15.01 -9.37 -27.85
N SER A 48 15.03 -9.72 -29.14
CA SER A 48 14.77 -11.09 -29.58
C SER A 48 15.73 -12.09 -28.94
N ARG A 49 17.04 -11.76 -28.84
CA ARG A 49 18.00 -12.62 -28.13
C ARG A 49 17.67 -12.72 -26.64
N TRP A 50 17.34 -11.62 -25.97
CA TRP A 50 16.97 -11.63 -24.55
C TRP A 50 15.74 -12.50 -24.27
N LEU A 51 14.71 -12.42 -25.13
CA LEU A 51 13.49 -13.25 -25.00
C LEU A 51 13.70 -14.73 -25.33
N ASN A 52 14.89 -15.09 -25.82
CA ASN A 52 15.29 -16.45 -26.19
C ASN A 52 16.51 -16.95 -25.40
N THR A 53 16.89 -16.28 -24.30
CA THR A 53 17.97 -16.74 -23.40
C THR A 53 17.75 -18.20 -22.96
N GLY A 54 18.82 -19.00 -23.04
CA GLY A 54 18.82 -20.44 -22.74
C GLY A 54 18.39 -21.33 -23.90
N ASN A 55 17.88 -20.79 -25.01
CA ASN A 55 17.55 -21.59 -26.19
C ASN A 55 18.83 -21.99 -26.96
N GLN A 56 18.80 -23.17 -27.57
CA GLN A 56 19.88 -23.68 -28.41
C GLN A 56 19.78 -23.13 -29.84
N THR A 57 20.91 -22.73 -30.40
CA THR A 57 21.03 -22.27 -31.80
C THR A 57 22.18 -23.00 -32.50
N ALA A 58 22.32 -22.82 -33.81
CA ALA A 58 23.44 -23.36 -34.58
C ALA A 58 24.82 -22.94 -34.03
N ASN A 59 24.90 -21.80 -33.33
CA ASN A 59 26.13 -21.23 -32.79
C ASN A 59 26.28 -21.44 -31.28
N GLY A 60 25.47 -22.32 -30.67
CA GLY A 60 25.46 -22.59 -29.24
C GLY A 60 24.23 -22.04 -28.51
N VAL A 61 24.28 -22.05 -27.18
CA VAL A 61 23.19 -21.59 -26.31
C VAL A 61 23.20 -20.07 -26.20
N ILE A 62 22.04 -19.44 -26.31
CA ILE A 62 21.89 -17.99 -26.12
C ILE A 62 22.13 -17.67 -24.64
N GLY A 63 23.19 -16.93 -24.33
CA GLY A 63 23.46 -16.47 -22.98
C GLY A 63 22.46 -15.42 -22.48
N PHE A 64 22.53 -15.12 -21.19
CA PHE A 64 21.88 -13.93 -20.63
C PHE A 64 22.47 -12.66 -21.27
N PRO A 65 21.70 -11.56 -21.34
CA PRO A 65 22.30 -10.25 -21.54
C PRO A 65 23.35 -9.97 -20.47
N LYS A 66 24.24 -9.02 -20.74
CA LYS A 66 25.18 -8.54 -19.72
C LYS A 66 24.42 -8.04 -18.50
N TYR A 67 25.00 -8.18 -17.31
CA TYR A 67 24.33 -7.80 -16.07
C TYR A 67 23.90 -6.32 -16.07
N GLU A 68 24.70 -5.43 -16.64
CA GLU A 68 24.33 -4.01 -16.79
C GLU A 68 23.07 -3.85 -17.65
N THR A 69 22.95 -4.63 -18.72
CA THR A 69 21.73 -4.65 -19.54
C THR A 69 20.55 -5.24 -18.78
N MET A 70 20.77 -6.26 -17.94
CA MET A 70 19.72 -6.82 -17.07
C MET A 70 19.22 -5.76 -16.08
N MET A 71 20.11 -4.97 -15.46
CA MET A 71 19.73 -3.88 -14.57
C MET A 71 18.88 -2.82 -15.29
N LEU A 72 19.27 -2.39 -16.49
CA LEU A 72 18.49 -1.42 -17.26
C LEU A 72 17.09 -1.95 -17.63
N ILE A 73 17.00 -3.23 -17.98
CA ILE A 73 15.71 -3.89 -18.28
C ILE A 73 14.86 -3.93 -17.01
N ALA A 74 15.43 -4.33 -15.88
CA ALA A 74 14.75 -4.45 -14.60
C ALA A 74 14.22 -3.08 -14.12
N ASP A 75 15.08 -2.06 -14.15
CA ASP A 75 14.74 -0.67 -13.82
C ASP A 75 13.65 -0.12 -14.74
N PHE A 76 13.74 -0.37 -16.06
CA PHE A 76 12.69 0.00 -17.00
C PHE A 76 11.32 -0.55 -16.58
N PHE A 77 11.27 -1.82 -16.17
CA PHE A 77 10.04 -2.49 -15.77
C PHE A 77 9.64 -2.22 -14.31
N GLY A 78 10.49 -1.57 -13.51
CA GLY A 78 10.23 -1.33 -12.09
C GLY A 78 10.25 -2.61 -11.26
N VAL A 79 11.12 -3.57 -11.62
CA VAL A 79 11.29 -4.86 -10.94
C VAL A 79 12.76 -5.11 -10.63
N ASP A 80 13.06 -6.06 -9.75
CA ASP A 80 14.42 -6.50 -9.49
C ASP A 80 14.92 -7.50 -10.54
N VAL A 81 16.24 -7.53 -10.77
CA VAL A 81 16.86 -8.58 -11.59
C VAL A 81 16.58 -9.97 -11.00
N GLY A 82 16.48 -10.07 -9.67
CA GLY A 82 16.09 -11.29 -8.97
C GLY A 82 14.69 -11.77 -9.39
N TYR A 83 13.74 -10.86 -9.58
CA TYR A 83 12.43 -11.21 -10.15
C TYR A 83 12.60 -11.77 -11.55
N LEU A 84 13.26 -11.07 -12.47
CA LEU A 84 13.40 -11.56 -13.84
C LEU A 84 14.09 -12.94 -13.89
N THR A 85 15.08 -13.19 -13.05
CA THR A 85 15.86 -14.44 -13.07
C THR A 85 15.27 -15.58 -12.23
N GLY A 86 14.25 -15.32 -11.40
CA GLY A 86 13.63 -16.36 -10.56
C GLY A 86 14.23 -16.51 -9.16
N GLU A 87 15.01 -15.54 -8.69
CA GLU A 87 15.56 -15.52 -7.33
C GLU A 87 14.53 -15.10 -6.28
N THR A 88 13.56 -14.26 -6.68
CA THR A 88 12.37 -13.91 -5.89
C THR A 88 11.12 -14.16 -6.72
N ASN A 89 10.00 -14.46 -6.05
CA ASN A 89 8.70 -14.53 -6.71
C ASN A 89 7.96 -13.20 -6.79
N GLU A 90 8.43 -12.21 -6.02
CA GLU A 90 7.87 -10.87 -5.97
C GLU A 90 8.63 -9.92 -6.88
N THR A 91 7.99 -8.80 -7.24
CA THR A 91 8.61 -7.79 -8.11
C THR A 91 9.87 -7.16 -7.52
N SER A 92 10.02 -7.18 -6.18
CA SER A 92 11.26 -6.82 -5.49
C SER A 92 11.51 -7.67 -4.23
N PHE A 93 12.77 -7.73 -3.81
CA PHE A 93 13.15 -8.39 -2.55
C PHE A 93 12.55 -7.69 -1.32
N ASP A 94 12.36 -6.37 -1.37
CA ASP A 94 11.72 -5.62 -0.30
C ASP A 94 10.25 -6.03 -0.14
N LEU A 95 9.54 -6.25 -1.25
CA LEU A 95 8.16 -6.73 -1.22
C LEU A 95 8.08 -8.15 -0.65
N GLU A 96 8.95 -9.06 -1.09
CA GLU A 96 9.02 -10.42 -0.53
C GLU A 96 9.30 -10.40 0.98
N LYS A 97 10.23 -9.54 1.42
CA LYS A 97 10.57 -9.39 2.83
C LYS A 97 9.40 -8.82 3.63
N ALA A 98 8.69 -7.82 3.11
CA ALA A 98 7.52 -7.24 3.75
C ALA A 98 6.37 -8.25 3.86
N SER A 99 6.08 -9.00 2.78
CA SER A 99 5.07 -10.06 2.78
C SER A 99 5.41 -11.15 3.79
N SER A 100 6.66 -11.60 3.82
CA SER A 100 7.12 -12.62 4.76
C SER A 100 7.09 -12.13 6.22
N TYR A 101 7.47 -10.87 6.47
CA TYR A 101 7.51 -10.30 7.82
C TYR A 101 6.10 -10.06 8.41
N THR A 102 5.16 -9.62 7.58
CA THR A 102 3.79 -9.30 8.01
C THR A 102 2.82 -10.47 7.91
N GLY A 103 3.13 -11.47 7.07
CA GLY A 103 2.21 -12.54 6.69
C GLY A 103 1.11 -12.10 5.72
N LEU A 104 1.13 -10.85 5.25
CA LEU A 104 0.18 -10.33 4.27
C LEU A 104 0.58 -10.70 2.85
N SER A 105 -0.40 -10.79 1.95
CA SER A 105 -0.11 -10.94 0.52
C SER A 105 0.53 -9.68 -0.05
N SER A 106 1.34 -9.87 -1.08
CA SER A 106 2.04 -8.80 -1.80
C SER A 106 1.07 -7.78 -2.39
N ASP A 107 -0.10 -8.23 -2.88
CA ASP A 107 -1.18 -7.34 -3.34
C ASP A 107 -1.69 -6.41 -2.23
N SER A 108 -1.82 -6.92 -1.00
CA SER A 108 -2.29 -6.12 0.15
C SER A 108 -1.25 -5.05 0.53
N ILE A 109 0.03 -5.43 0.54
CA ILE A 109 1.14 -4.49 0.83
C ILE A 109 1.25 -3.42 -0.27
N LEU A 110 1.13 -3.83 -1.54
CA LEU A 110 1.13 -2.89 -2.66
C LEU A 110 -0.07 -1.95 -2.62
N ALA A 111 -1.25 -2.40 -2.21
CA ALA A 111 -2.42 -1.55 -2.03
C ALA A 111 -2.18 -0.45 -0.97
N ILE A 112 -1.62 -0.83 0.19
CA ILE A 112 -1.23 0.11 1.24
C ILE A 112 -0.20 1.11 0.71
N ARG A 113 0.88 0.61 0.10
CA ARG A 113 1.96 1.43 -0.45
C ARG A 113 1.45 2.41 -1.51
N ARG A 114 0.60 1.96 -2.42
CA ARG A 114 0.01 2.80 -3.47
C ARG A 114 -0.81 3.96 -2.89
N TRP A 115 -1.60 3.68 -1.86
CA TRP A 115 -2.35 4.73 -1.18
C TRP A 115 -1.42 5.71 -0.47
N ILE A 116 -0.34 5.24 0.17
CA ILE A 116 0.67 6.12 0.81
C ILE A 116 1.39 6.98 -0.22
N ASP A 117 1.87 6.41 -1.33
CA ASP A 117 2.72 7.12 -2.28
C ASP A 117 1.89 8.14 -3.12
N ALA A 118 0.79 7.73 -3.78
CA ALA A 118 -0.15 8.60 -4.51
C ALA A 118 -1.23 7.75 -5.19
N PRO A 119 -2.50 7.74 -4.74
CA PRO A 119 -3.54 6.95 -5.40
C PRO A 119 -3.78 7.38 -6.86
N ASP A 120 -3.55 8.66 -7.17
CA ASP A 120 -3.79 9.29 -8.49
C ASP A 120 -2.51 9.62 -9.28
N GLY A 121 -1.33 9.23 -8.79
CA GLY A 121 -0.05 9.38 -9.49
C GLY A 121 0.55 10.79 -9.52
N ALA A 122 -0.10 11.79 -8.90
CA ALA A 122 0.53 13.09 -8.64
C ALA A 122 1.31 13.01 -7.31
N PRO A 123 2.64 13.21 -7.31
CA PRO A 123 3.42 13.25 -6.08
C PRO A 123 3.08 14.52 -5.32
N ASP A 124 2.27 14.39 -4.28
CA ASP A 124 2.17 15.36 -3.20
C ASP A 124 2.98 14.79 -2.02
N ASP A 125 4.27 15.13 -2.01
CA ASP A 125 5.24 14.66 -1.02
C ASP A 125 4.84 15.07 0.40
N GLU A 126 4.13 16.20 0.56
CA GLU A 126 3.61 16.65 1.86
C GLU A 126 2.55 15.67 2.36
N LEU A 127 1.57 15.31 1.50
CA LEU A 127 0.51 14.36 1.85
C LEU A 127 0.99 12.92 2.02
N ARG A 128 2.14 12.54 1.46
CA ARG A 128 2.69 11.19 1.65
C ARG A 128 2.94 10.89 3.12
N SER A 129 3.52 11.86 3.85
CA SER A 129 3.79 11.72 5.29
C SER A 129 2.50 11.56 6.08
N TRP A 130 1.49 12.39 5.82
CA TRP A 130 0.20 12.33 6.50
C TRP A 130 -0.55 11.04 6.23
N ARG A 131 -0.47 10.52 5.01
CA ARG A 131 -1.07 9.22 4.65
C ARG A 131 -0.39 8.10 5.42
N ALA A 132 0.94 8.03 5.43
CA ALA A 132 1.66 7.06 6.25
C ALA A 132 1.27 7.16 7.75
N ASP A 133 1.29 8.37 8.31
CA ASP A 133 0.96 8.64 9.70
C ASP A 133 -0.50 8.28 10.05
N THR A 134 -1.42 8.41 9.10
CA THR A 134 -2.83 8.01 9.27
C THR A 134 -2.91 6.50 9.55
N ILE A 135 -2.30 5.68 8.71
CA ILE A 135 -2.28 4.23 8.93
C ILE A 135 -1.53 3.89 10.21
N ASP A 136 -0.38 4.52 10.44
CA ASP A 136 0.46 4.25 11.61
C ASP A 136 -0.31 4.51 12.91
N ARG A 137 -0.94 5.69 13.06
CA ARG A 137 -1.74 6.04 14.24
C ARG A 137 -2.92 5.11 14.45
N MET A 138 -3.59 4.68 13.38
CA MET A 138 -4.69 3.73 13.48
C MET A 138 -4.21 2.36 13.96
N LEU A 139 -3.11 1.84 13.42
CA LEU A 139 -2.59 0.52 13.79
C LEU A 139 -1.89 0.52 15.16
N SER A 140 -1.31 1.66 15.56
CA SER A 140 -0.64 1.83 16.85
C SER A 140 -1.59 2.22 17.98
N SER A 141 -2.85 2.55 17.68
CA SER A 141 -3.84 2.92 18.68
C SER A 141 -4.08 1.76 19.66
N SER A 142 -4.33 2.12 20.92
CA SER A 142 -4.65 1.17 21.98
C SER A 142 -5.92 0.35 21.67
N GLY A 143 -6.87 0.94 20.94
CA GLY A 143 -8.13 0.32 20.55
C GLY A 143 -8.02 -0.65 19.37
N PHE A 144 -6.87 -0.70 18.66
CA PHE A 144 -6.72 -1.54 17.48
C PHE A 144 -6.84 -3.03 17.82
N SER A 145 -6.28 -3.45 18.95
CA SER A 145 -6.31 -4.85 19.38
C SER A 145 -7.75 -5.37 19.60
N GLU A 146 -8.63 -4.54 20.14
CA GLU A 146 -10.04 -4.88 20.34
C GLU A 146 -10.78 -5.01 19.00
N LEU A 147 -10.56 -4.06 18.07
CA LEU A 147 -11.13 -4.16 16.74
C LEU A 147 -10.64 -5.41 16.01
N ALA A 148 -9.34 -5.68 16.05
CA ALA A 148 -8.73 -6.84 15.39
C ALA A 148 -9.33 -8.16 15.90
N ALA A 149 -9.57 -8.29 17.20
CA ALA A 149 -10.25 -9.45 17.78
C ALA A 149 -11.68 -9.62 17.23
N LYS A 150 -12.45 -8.53 17.15
CA LYS A 150 -13.82 -8.57 16.60
C LYS A 150 -13.84 -8.88 15.10
N MET A 151 -12.90 -8.34 14.34
CA MET A 151 -12.71 -8.66 12.92
C MET A 151 -12.34 -10.14 12.71
N LEU A 152 -11.50 -10.70 13.57
CA LEU A 152 -11.16 -12.12 13.52
C LEU A 152 -12.40 -12.99 13.75
N THR A 153 -13.23 -12.68 14.75
CA THR A 153 -14.50 -13.39 14.99
C THR A 153 -15.42 -13.32 13.76
N LEU A 154 -15.54 -12.14 13.14
CA LEU A 154 -16.33 -11.98 11.90
C LEU A 154 -15.78 -12.85 10.76
N TYR A 155 -14.47 -12.87 10.57
CA TYR A 155 -13.81 -13.68 9.56
C TYR A 155 -14.02 -15.18 9.80
N GLU A 156 -13.86 -15.66 11.03
CA GLU A 156 -14.09 -17.06 11.39
C GLU A 156 -15.54 -17.47 11.12
N MET A 157 -16.51 -16.66 11.53
CA MET A 157 -17.93 -16.93 11.28
C MET A 157 -18.25 -16.98 9.79
N SER A 158 -17.74 -16.01 9.03
CA SER A 158 -17.91 -15.97 7.57
C SER A 158 -17.31 -17.22 6.92
N THR A 159 -16.09 -17.59 7.31
CA THR A 159 -15.38 -18.74 6.77
C THR A 159 -16.13 -20.04 7.08
N ILE A 160 -16.54 -20.26 8.33
CA ILE A 160 -17.27 -21.47 8.75
C ILE A 160 -18.61 -21.60 8.01
N CYS A 161 -19.30 -20.50 7.74
CA CYS A 161 -20.55 -20.51 6.98
C CYS A 161 -20.36 -21.13 5.58
N TYR A 162 -19.25 -20.83 4.91
CA TYR A 162 -18.97 -21.35 3.57
C TYR A 162 -18.25 -22.70 3.57
N SER A 163 -17.31 -22.91 4.50
CA SER A 163 -16.47 -24.12 4.53
C SER A 163 -17.11 -25.29 5.27
N SER A 164 -18.03 -25.03 6.21
CA SER A 164 -18.64 -26.07 7.05
C SER A 164 -20.05 -25.68 7.51
N PRO A 165 -21.04 -25.69 6.59
CA PRO A 165 -22.41 -25.23 6.87
C PRO A 165 -23.08 -25.95 8.04
N GLU A 166 -22.82 -27.25 8.23
CA GLU A 166 -23.36 -28.03 9.35
C GLU A 166 -22.83 -27.55 10.70
N ARG A 167 -21.52 -27.24 10.77
CA ARG A 167 -20.90 -26.69 11.97
C ARG A 167 -21.43 -25.29 12.27
N PHE A 168 -21.62 -24.48 11.22
CA PHE A 168 -22.26 -23.17 11.34
C PHE A 168 -23.68 -23.28 11.90
N GLN A 169 -24.50 -24.19 11.34
CA GLN A 169 -25.87 -24.41 11.78
C GLN A 169 -25.92 -24.87 13.24
N SER A 170 -25.04 -25.78 13.66
CA SER A 170 -24.94 -26.23 15.05
C SER A 170 -24.55 -25.09 16.01
N LEU A 171 -23.59 -24.26 15.63
CA LEU A 171 -23.22 -23.04 16.38
C LEU A 171 -24.40 -22.10 16.53
N MET A 172 -25.08 -21.80 15.42
CA MET A 172 -26.24 -20.91 15.42
C MET A 172 -27.41 -21.48 16.22
N GLN A 173 -27.65 -22.80 16.19
CA GLN A 173 -28.65 -23.47 17.01
C GLN A 173 -28.29 -23.44 18.50
N SER A 174 -27.01 -23.59 18.85
CA SER A 174 -26.56 -23.46 20.23
C SER A 174 -26.73 -22.04 20.76
N LEU A 175 -26.37 -21.04 19.96
CA LEU A 175 -26.58 -19.63 20.26
C LEU A 175 -28.08 -19.30 20.36
N ALA A 176 -28.89 -19.81 19.41
CA ALA A 176 -30.33 -19.66 19.44
C ALA A 176 -30.94 -20.33 20.67
N ALA A 177 -30.59 -21.56 21.01
CA ALA A 177 -31.10 -22.24 22.21
C ALA A 177 -30.71 -21.56 23.52
N SER A 178 -29.62 -20.80 23.54
CA SER A 178 -29.22 -19.98 24.69
C SER A 178 -30.02 -18.66 24.83
N SER A 179 -30.79 -18.30 23.80
CA SER A 179 -31.65 -17.12 23.77
C SER A 179 -33.10 -17.57 23.58
N ASP A 180 -34.08 -17.05 24.30
CA ASP A 180 -35.49 -17.46 24.11
C ASP A 180 -36.12 -16.93 22.78
N LEU A 181 -35.34 -16.86 21.70
CA LEU A 181 -35.68 -16.21 20.44
C LEU A 181 -35.93 -17.23 19.31
N PRO A 182 -36.95 -17.01 18.46
CA PRO A 182 -37.21 -17.88 17.31
C PRO A 182 -36.09 -17.82 16.26
N ASP A 183 -35.68 -18.99 15.75
CA ASP A 183 -34.49 -19.26 14.93
C ASP A 183 -34.17 -18.22 13.83
N ASN A 184 -35.17 -17.75 13.08
CA ASN A 184 -34.97 -16.80 11.98
C ASN A 184 -34.63 -15.38 12.46
N ARG A 185 -35.14 -14.97 13.64
CA ARG A 185 -34.78 -13.68 14.24
C ARG A 185 -33.42 -13.75 14.93
N THR A 186 -33.06 -14.91 15.47
CA THR A 186 -31.77 -15.11 16.14
C THR A 186 -30.60 -14.92 15.19
N PHE A 187 -30.69 -15.42 13.96
CA PHE A 187 -29.67 -15.18 12.95
C PHE A 187 -29.47 -13.67 12.70
N GLN A 188 -30.52 -12.93 12.34
CA GLN A 188 -30.41 -11.49 12.05
C GLN A 188 -29.90 -10.68 13.26
N LEU A 189 -30.32 -11.06 14.47
CA LEU A 189 -29.91 -10.40 15.70
C LEU A 189 -28.44 -10.66 16.03
N ILE A 190 -27.96 -11.89 15.84
CA ILE A 190 -26.57 -12.28 16.07
C ILE A 190 -25.65 -11.62 15.04
N THR A 191 -25.99 -11.69 13.75
CA THR A 191 -25.18 -11.03 12.71
C THR A 191 -25.18 -9.51 12.91
N GLY A 192 -26.34 -8.92 13.25
CA GLY A 192 -26.45 -7.50 13.59
C GLY A 192 -25.61 -7.13 14.82
N ALA A 193 -25.58 -7.97 15.85
CA ALA A 193 -24.76 -7.76 17.03
C ALA A 193 -23.26 -7.82 16.71
N PHE A 194 -22.79 -8.78 15.90
CA PHE A 194 -21.38 -8.88 15.54
C PHE A 194 -20.90 -7.70 14.68
N TYR A 195 -21.66 -7.31 13.66
CA TYR A 195 -21.33 -6.13 12.87
C TYR A 195 -21.47 -4.84 13.68
N GLY A 196 -22.45 -4.76 14.59
CA GLY A 196 -22.63 -3.65 15.51
C GLY A 196 -21.43 -3.49 16.46
N MET A 197 -20.99 -4.56 17.10
CA MET A 197 -19.82 -4.55 17.99
C MET A 197 -18.54 -4.16 17.27
N ALA A 198 -18.33 -4.65 16.04
CA ALA A 198 -17.18 -4.26 15.23
C ALA A 198 -17.25 -2.77 14.83
N ASN A 199 -18.44 -2.27 14.49
CA ASN A 199 -18.64 -0.86 14.14
C ASN A 199 -18.41 0.08 15.35
N GLU A 200 -18.85 -0.33 16.54
CA GLU A 200 -18.59 0.42 17.78
C GLU A 200 -17.10 0.46 18.10
N SER A 201 -16.39 -0.68 18.01
CA SER A 201 -14.93 -0.70 18.19
C SER A 201 -14.20 0.12 17.14
N PHE A 202 -14.64 0.08 15.88
CA PHE A 202 -14.07 0.90 14.84
C PHE A 202 -14.27 2.39 15.12
N SER A 203 -15.47 2.78 15.56
CA SER A 203 -15.76 4.16 15.95
C SER A 203 -14.92 4.60 17.15
N SER A 204 -14.71 3.72 18.13
CA SER A 204 -13.84 3.95 19.28
C SER A 204 -12.38 4.13 18.85
N LEU A 205 -11.90 3.24 17.98
CA LEU A 205 -10.56 3.30 17.38
C LEU A 205 -10.33 4.63 16.66
N LEU A 206 -11.27 5.09 15.85
CA LEU A 206 -11.14 6.36 15.13
C LEU A 206 -11.05 7.56 16.09
N LYS A 207 -11.82 7.56 17.17
CA LYS A 207 -11.76 8.63 18.18
C LYS A 207 -10.44 8.64 18.94
N ASP A 208 -9.86 7.47 19.20
CA ASP A 208 -8.55 7.33 19.86
C ASP A 208 -7.41 7.73 18.92
N ALA A 209 -7.41 7.23 17.68
CA ALA A 209 -6.39 7.53 16.68
C ALA A 209 -6.44 8.98 16.18
N TYR A 210 -7.63 9.56 16.09
CA TYR A 210 -7.89 10.90 15.56
C TYR A 210 -8.78 11.70 16.53
N PRO A 211 -8.22 12.16 17.67
CA PRO A 211 -8.98 12.91 18.65
C PRO A 211 -9.47 14.23 18.04
N THR A 212 -10.77 14.49 18.14
CA THR A 212 -11.35 15.79 17.79
C THR A 212 -10.93 16.83 18.83
N PRO A 213 -10.63 18.08 18.42
CA PRO A 213 -10.35 19.16 19.36
C PRO A 213 -11.49 19.31 20.36
N THR A 214 -11.14 19.55 21.62
CA THR A 214 -12.13 19.92 22.65
C THR A 214 -12.69 21.32 22.37
N GLU A 215 -13.91 21.61 22.84
CA GLU A 215 -14.51 22.96 22.72
C GLU A 215 -13.57 24.05 23.24
N GLN A 216 -12.86 23.80 24.33
CA GLN A 216 -11.86 24.74 24.90
C GLN A 216 -10.67 24.98 23.97
N GLN A 217 -10.17 23.95 23.28
CA GLN A 217 -9.09 24.09 22.30
C GLN A 217 -9.56 24.85 21.06
N PHE A 218 -10.82 24.63 20.66
CA PHE A 218 -11.43 25.34 19.54
C PHE A 218 -11.64 26.83 19.87
N GLU A 219 -12.19 27.15 21.04
CA GLU A 219 -12.36 28.53 21.51
C GLU A 219 -11.02 29.26 21.67
N TYR A 220 -9.98 28.58 22.17
CA TYR A 220 -8.64 29.15 22.24
C TYR A 220 -8.09 29.48 20.85
N SER A 221 -8.27 28.60 19.86
CA SER A 221 -7.82 28.87 18.48
C SER A 221 -8.52 30.09 17.86
N LEU A 222 -9.82 30.28 18.10
CA LEU A 222 -10.58 31.45 17.63
C LEU A 222 -10.17 32.76 18.31
N ASN A 223 -9.81 32.70 19.59
CA ASN A 223 -9.37 33.87 20.36
C ASN A 223 -7.95 34.31 19.99
N THR A 224 -7.11 33.39 19.49
CA THR A 224 -5.74 33.70 19.08
C THR A 224 -5.72 34.44 17.73
N ASP A 225 -6.58 34.03 16.78
CA ASP A 225 -6.72 34.69 15.48
C ASP A 225 -7.38 36.09 15.56
N SER A 226 -8.11 36.38 16.64
CA SER A 226 -8.76 37.69 16.85
C SER A 226 -7.89 38.69 17.64
N ALA A 227 -6.87 38.23 18.37
CA ALA A 227 -5.93 39.11 19.06
C ALA A 227 -4.98 39.83 18.08
N ASP A 228 -4.54 39.16 17.02
CA ASP A 228 -3.64 39.73 15.99
C ASP A 228 -4.32 40.78 15.10
N ALA A 229 -5.66 40.89 15.12
CA ALA A 229 -6.40 41.91 14.38
C ALA A 229 -6.62 43.22 15.18
N SER A 230 -6.25 43.26 16.46
CA SER A 230 -6.57 44.38 17.36
C SER A 230 -5.40 45.32 17.69
N ASP A 231 -4.19 45.04 17.21
CA ASP A 231 -2.98 45.81 17.55
C ASP A 231 -2.65 46.93 16.53
N THR A 232 -3.69 47.57 16.00
CA THR A 232 -3.54 48.84 15.25
C THR A 232 -4.54 49.88 15.74
N GLN A 233 -4.27 50.50 16.89
CA GLN A 233 -4.60 51.91 17.17
C GLN A 233 -4.04 52.35 18.54
N ASP A 234 -2.98 53.16 18.51
CA ASP A 234 -2.99 54.54 19.03
C ASP A 234 -1.56 55.11 19.08
N VAL A 235 -1.21 55.91 18.07
CA VAL A 235 -0.12 56.90 18.21
C VAL A 235 -0.80 58.25 18.42
N SER A 236 -1.09 58.56 19.68
CA SER A 236 -1.34 59.93 20.13
C SER A 236 -0.03 60.50 20.66
N ASP A 237 0.66 61.29 19.85
CA ASP A 237 1.72 62.18 20.34
C ASP A 237 1.35 63.60 19.91
N ASN A 238 0.88 64.37 20.89
CA ASN A 238 0.83 65.82 20.80
C ASN A 238 1.57 66.40 22.01
N ASP A 239 2.43 67.35 21.67
CA ASP A 239 2.87 68.49 22.46
C ASP A 239 4.04 68.31 23.47
N ASP A 240 5.22 68.73 22.98
CA ASP A 240 5.77 70.06 23.23
C ASP A 240 7.11 70.19 23.99
N LEU A 241 8.03 70.86 23.29
CA LEU A 241 8.98 71.90 23.74
C LEU A 241 10.12 71.50 24.71
N TRP A 242 11.37 71.79 24.31
CA TRP A 242 12.16 72.90 24.89
C TRP A 242 13.55 73.09 24.20
N TYR A 243 13.72 74.30 23.65
CA TYR A 243 14.90 75.18 23.45
C TYR A 243 16.35 74.69 23.38
N GLY A 244 17.10 75.33 22.47
CA GLY A 244 18.53 75.61 22.64
C GLY A 244 19.20 76.24 21.42
N ALA A 245 19.24 77.57 21.35
CA ALA A 245 19.94 78.34 20.33
C ALA A 245 21.47 78.27 20.48
N LEU A 246 22.17 78.11 19.34
CA LEU A 246 23.34 78.89 18.88
C LEU A 246 23.71 78.48 17.45
#